data_AF-A0A7E5WJI7-F1
#
_entry.id   AF-A0A7E5WJI7-F1
#
_cell.length_a   1.000
_cell.length_b   1.000
_cell.length_c   1.000
_cell.angle_alpha   90.00
_cell.angle_beta   90.00
_cell.angle_gamma   90.00
#
_symmetry.space_group_name_H-M   'P 1'
#
loop_
_entity.id
_entity.type
_entity.pdbx_description
1 polymer ?
#
loop_
_entity_poly.entity_id
_entity_poly.type
_entity_poly.pdbx_seq_one_letter_code
_entity_poly.pdbx_strand_id
1 'polypeptide(L)'
;MSGGHYVAYARNPSGAWLCYNDSSCRELPGRSPPIDPASAYLLFYERQGLDYERYLPDITGKEPVVKDAEVLDPDDNDLKKMCSIM
;
A
#
# COMPACT_ATOMS: atom_id res chain seq x y z
N MET A 1 15.33 -25.36 6.51
CA MET A 1 15.51 -23.93 6.17
C MET A 1 14.50 -23.61 5.08
N SER A 2 13.36 -23.01 5.42
CA SER A 2 12.33 -22.57 4.45
C SER A 2 12.30 -21.05 4.45
N GLY A 3 13.36 -20.43 3.94
CA GLY A 3 13.44 -18.99 3.76
C GLY A 3 13.70 -18.69 2.29
N GLY A 4 12.87 -17.83 1.71
CA GLY A 4 13.04 -17.29 0.36
C GLY A 4 12.91 -15.77 0.38
N HIS A 5 13.11 -15.15 -0.78
CA HIS A 5 12.82 -13.73 -0.98
C HIS A 5 11.35 -13.54 -1.35
N TYR A 6 10.65 -12.63 -0.68
CA TYR A 6 9.22 -12.41 -0.89
C TYR A 6 8.96 -11.02 -1.45
N VAL A 7 8.14 -10.97 -2.49
CA VAL A 7 7.71 -9.72 -3.12
C VAL A 7 6.20 -9.73 -3.29
N ALA A 8 5.60 -8.55 -3.33
CA ALA A 8 4.18 -8.38 -3.59
C ALA A 8 3.96 -7.49 -4.80
N TYR A 9 2.90 -7.79 -5.53
CA TYR A 9 2.47 -6.99 -6.66
C TYR A 9 1.03 -6.56 -6.45
N ALA A 10 0.76 -5.27 -6.61
CA ALA A 10 -0.59 -4.74 -6.47
C ALA A 10 -0.91 -3.78 -7.62
N ARG A 11 -2.18 -3.75 -7.99
CA ARG A 11 -2.73 -2.78 -8.93
C ARG A 11 -3.38 -1.66 -8.15
N ASN A 12 -2.96 -0.43 -8.38
CA ASN A 12 -3.55 0.73 -7.73
C ASN A 12 -4.84 1.19 -8.44
N PRO A 13 -5.58 2.16 -7.88
CA PRO A 13 -6.78 2.71 -8.52
C PRO A 13 -6.54 3.39 -9.88
N SER A 14 -5.32 3.88 -10.17
CA SER A 14 -4.98 4.40 -11.50
C SER A 14 -4.85 3.29 -12.55
N GLY A 15 -4.85 2.02 -12.11
CA GLY A 15 -4.75 0.85 -12.96
C GLY A 15 -3.31 0.41 -13.25
N ALA A 16 -2.32 1.11 -12.71
CA ALA A 16 -0.90 0.77 -12.81
C ALA A 16 -0.55 -0.38 -11.84
N TRP A 17 0.40 -1.21 -12.25
CA TRP A 17 0.93 -2.29 -11.41
C TRP A 17 2.23 -1.88 -10.75
N LEU A 18 2.32 -2.10 -9.44
CA LEU A 18 3.49 -1.80 -8.62
C LEU A 18 4.10 -3.10 -8.11
N CYS A 19 5.43 -3.16 -8.11
CA CYS A 19 6.22 -4.18 -7.43
C CYS A 19 6.74 -3.62 -6.11
N TYR A 20 6.32 -4.25 -5.02
CA TYR A 20 6.79 -3.99 -3.66
C TYR A 20 7.86 -5.02 -3.32
N ASN A 21 9.10 -4.56 -3.24
CA ASN A 21 10.28 -5.38 -3.04
C ASN A 21 11.13 -4.76 -1.93
N ASP A 22 10.86 -5.18 -0.69
CA ASP A 22 11.43 -4.61 0.53
C ASP A 22 11.30 -3.08 0.57
N SER A 23 12.43 -2.36 0.51
CA SER A 23 12.49 -0.89 0.52
C SER A 23 12.25 -0.25 -0.86
N SER A 24 12.06 -1.05 -1.91
CA SER A 24 11.85 -0.56 -3.28
C SER A 24 10.39 -0.73 -3.72
N CYS A 25 9.81 0.36 -4.23
CA CYS A 25 8.52 0.35 -4.91
C CYS A 25 8.70 0.85 -6.34
N ARG A 26 8.32 0.05 -7.34
CA ARG A 26 8.48 0.41 -8.77
C ARG A 26 7.24 0.08 -9.58
N GLU A 27 6.88 0.98 -10.49
CA GLU A 27 5.84 0.75 -11.50
C GLU A 27 6.33 -0.22 -12.58
N LEU A 28 5.46 -1.14 -12.99
CA LEU A 28 5.72 -2.12 -14.03
C LEU A 28 5.24 -1.61 -15.40
N PRO A 29 5.98 -1.87 -16.49
CA PRO A 29 5.57 -1.44 -17.82
C PRO A 29 4.35 -2.23 -18.30
N GLY A 30 3.33 -1.50 -18.76
CA GLY A 30 2.12 -2.08 -19.36
C GLY A 30 0.94 -2.23 -18.39
N ARG A 31 -0.21 -2.65 -18.93
CA ARG A 31 -1.47 -2.78 -18.15
C ARG A 31 -1.65 -4.12 -17.45
N SER A 32 -0.89 -5.13 -17.88
CA SER A 32 -0.85 -6.45 -17.26
C SER A 32 0.53 -6.62 -16.64
N PRO A 33 0.62 -7.11 -15.40
CA PRO A 33 1.91 -7.32 -14.81
C PRO A 33 2.54 -8.56 -15.48
N PRO A 34 3.84 -8.57 -15.77
CA PRO A 34 4.55 -9.73 -16.30
C PRO A 34 4.81 -10.77 -15.18
N ILE A 35 3.75 -11.15 -14.45
CA ILE A 35 3.84 -12.07 -13.32
C ILE A 35 3.16 -13.37 -13.74
N ASP A 36 3.83 -14.49 -13.49
CA ASP A 36 3.20 -15.81 -13.55
C ASP A 36 2.38 -16.03 -12.28
N PRO A 37 1.03 -16.05 -12.33
CA PRO A 37 0.21 -16.27 -11.14
C PRO A 37 0.45 -17.64 -10.49
N ALA A 38 0.97 -18.62 -11.23
CA ALA A 38 1.29 -19.94 -10.68
C ALA A 38 2.50 -19.91 -9.73
N SER A 39 3.32 -18.86 -9.80
CA SER A 39 4.41 -18.62 -8.85
C SER A 39 3.94 -17.99 -7.53
N ALA A 40 2.71 -17.44 -7.49
CA ALA A 40 2.17 -16.81 -6.29
C ALA A 40 1.60 -17.86 -5.33
N TYR A 41 1.90 -17.70 -4.03
CA TYR A 41 1.32 -18.54 -2.97
C TYR A 41 0.06 -17.91 -2.35
N LEU A 42 -0.23 -16.64 -2.65
CA LEU A 42 -1.38 -15.90 -2.15
C LEU A 42 -1.85 -14.87 -3.18
N LEU A 43 -3.16 -14.78 -3.38
CA LEU A 43 -3.81 -13.83 -4.27
C LEU A 43 -4.90 -13.07 -3.52
N PHE A 44 -5.01 -11.78 -3.80
CA PHE A 44 -6.07 -10.91 -3.29
C PHE A 44 -6.99 -10.51 -4.44
N TYR A 45 -8.30 -10.62 -4.22
CA TYR A 45 -9.33 -10.20 -5.15
C TYR A 45 -10.29 -9.23 -4.48
N GLU A 46 -10.69 -8.20 -5.21
CA GLU A 46 -11.75 -7.28 -4.81
C GLU A 46 -13.08 -7.75 -5.39
N ARG A 47 -14.15 -7.69 -4.59
CA ARG A 47 -15.50 -7.92 -5.08
C ARG A 47 -15.95 -6.74 -5.92
N GLN A 48 -16.38 -6.99 -7.16
CA GLN A 48 -16.92 -5.95 -8.02
C GLN A 48 -18.11 -5.24 -7.35
N GLY A 49 -18.09 -3.91 -7.35
CA GLY A 49 -19.13 -3.07 -6.73
C GLY A 49 -19.08 -3.04 -5.20
N LEU A 50 -17.91 -3.29 -4.60
CA LEU A 50 -17.73 -3.15 -3.15
C LEU A 50 -17.92 -1.69 -2.72
N ASP A 51 -18.80 -1.48 -1.77
CA ASP A 51 -18.98 -0.20 -1.08
C ASP A 51 -17.91 -0.06 0.00
N TYR A 52 -16.85 0.70 -0.32
CA TYR A 52 -15.69 0.92 0.54
C TYR A 52 -16.02 1.69 1.81
N GLU A 53 -16.96 2.63 1.74
CA GLU A 53 -17.30 3.52 2.86
C GLU A 53 -17.81 2.73 4.07
N ARG A 54 -18.42 1.56 3.85
CA ARG A 54 -18.89 0.67 4.93
C ARG A 54 -17.78 0.01 5.74
N TYR A 55 -16.57 -0.07 5.17
CA TYR A 55 -15.43 -0.76 5.80
C TYR A 55 -14.33 0.20 6.24
N LEU A 56 -14.42 1.46 5.83
CA LEU A 56 -13.51 2.51 6.28
C LEU A 56 -14.03 3.15 7.58
N PRO A 57 -13.13 3.62 8.45
CA PRO A 57 -13.53 4.32 9.65
C PRO A 57 -14.17 5.68 9.30
N ASP A 58 -15.20 6.08 10.04
CA ASP A 58 -15.70 7.45 9.98
C ASP A 58 -14.66 8.40 10.59
N ILE A 59 -14.15 9.31 9.76
CA ILE A 59 -13.17 10.33 10.12
C ILE A 59 -13.80 11.73 10.24
N THR A 60 -15.12 11.85 10.17
CA THR A 60 -15.82 13.14 10.26
C THR A 60 -15.48 13.84 11.58
N GLY A 61 -14.94 15.05 11.49
CA GLY A 61 -14.54 15.86 12.65
C GLY A 61 -13.29 15.36 13.40
N LYS A 62 -12.55 14.40 12.84
CA LYS A 62 -11.26 13.96 13.40
C LYS A 62 -10.12 14.69 12.70
N GLU A 63 -9.27 15.32 13.49
CA GLU A 63 -8.01 15.88 13.02
C GLU A 63 -6.87 14.87 13.21
N PRO A 64 -5.90 14.81 12.29
CA PRO A 64 -4.68 14.04 12.50
C PRO A 64 -4.03 14.41 13.83
N VAL A 65 -3.69 13.42 14.65
CA VAL A 65 -3.03 13.66 15.93
C VAL A 65 -1.59 14.07 15.66
N VAL A 66 -1.35 15.37 15.56
CA VAL A 66 0.00 15.97 15.57
C VAL A 66 0.48 16.04 17.02
N LYS A 67 0.62 14.89 17.70
CA LYS A 67 1.32 14.88 18.98
C LYS A 67 2.81 15.08 18.69
N ASP A 68 3.26 16.26 19.10
CA ASP A 68 4.63 16.74 19.25
C ASP A 68 5.57 16.45 18.07
N ALA A 69 5.53 17.34 17.08
CA ALA A 69 6.55 17.44 16.04
C ALA A 69 7.97 17.73 16.58
N GLU A 70 8.11 17.97 17.89
CA GLU A 70 9.37 18.29 18.55
C GLU A 70 10.11 17.05 19.11
N VAL A 71 9.47 15.87 19.14
CA VAL A 71 10.06 14.64 19.74
C VAL A 71 10.51 13.61 18.69
N LEU A 72 10.26 13.87 17.41
CA LEU A 72 10.62 12.95 16.33
C LEU A 72 11.88 13.43 15.64
N ASP A 73 12.79 12.49 15.37
CA ASP A 73 13.99 12.76 14.59
C ASP A 73 13.61 13.41 13.25
N PRO A 74 14.43 14.33 12.71
CA PRO A 74 14.14 15.03 11.46
C PRO A 74 13.78 14.10 10.29
N ASP A 75 14.33 12.87 10.30
CA ASP A 75 14.10 11.83 9.29
C ASP A 75 12.70 11.17 9.40
N ASP A 76 12.07 11.16 10.59
CA ASP A 76 10.74 10.58 10.82
C ASP A 76 9.59 11.50 10.38
N ASN A 77 9.88 12.80 10.21
CA ASN A 77 8.87 13.80 9.89
C ASN A 77 8.35 13.65 8.44
N ASP A 78 9.16 13.09 7.53
CA ASP A 78 8.75 12.83 6.15
C ASP A 78 7.88 11.57 6.02
N LEU A 79 7.98 10.61 6.95
CA LEU A 79 7.13 9.41 6.99
C LEU A 79 5.67 9.72 7.34
N LYS A 80 5.42 10.74 8.19
CA LYS A 80 4.03 11.16 8.54
C LYS A 80 3.24 11.69 7.35
N LYS A 81 3.89 12.29 6.34
CA LYS A 81 3.22 12.74 5.10
C LYS A 81 2.75 11.59 4.22
N MET A 82 3.22 10.36 4.45
CA MET A 82 2.93 9.20 3.61
C MET A 82 1.78 8.33 4.14
N CYS A 83 1.33 8.52 5.39
CA CYS A 83 0.38 7.64 6.07
C CYS A 83 -0.88 8.38 6.57
N SER A 84 -1.44 9.29 5.77
CA SER A 84 -2.78 9.81 6.00
C SER A 84 -3.81 9.09 5.12
N ILE A 85 -4.86 8.57 5.75
CA ILE A 85 -6.08 8.17 5.03
C ILE A 85 -6.87 9.48 4.88
N MET A 86 -6.82 10.07 3.69
CA MET A 86 -7.58 11.27 3.32
C MET A 86 -8.88 10.89 2.63
#